data_AF-A0A957KJV2-F1
#
_entry.id   AF-A0A957KJV2-F1
#
_cell.length_a   1.000
_cell.length_b   1.000
_cell.length_c   1.000
_cell.angle_alpha   90.00
_cell.angle_beta   90.00
_cell.angle_gamma   90.00
#
_symmetry.space_group_name_H-M   'P 1'
#
loop_
_entity.id
_entity.type
_entity.pdbx_description
1 polymer ?
#
loop_
_entity_poly.entity_id
_entity_poly.type
_entity_poly.pdbx_seq_one_letter_code
_entity_poly.pdbx_strand_id
1 'polypeptide(L)'
;MNDQNPFPGITNILQLFKARITKPPATIPRARAGWIVWVAEVYPGLYLAQIPGAGSHYTDHCCMAWERVSDDIPTTTIEEIRAEDRRLAAALDTWRPGQAITTPGTRLSWCNLAEWNTAWRQLQRRRHSSRRYAQESAHKFALPAETISHETEPAVLYAFLDIMHSSNVRPPKGMRQGHPTTEHVVAANNRLSQLGAASYRRHRQQAVLRRGLRQLEPPRGRQPPHEEAAGHLSLF
;
A
#
# COMPACT_ATOMS: atom_id res chain seq x y z
N MET A 1 -46.63 -19.50 -26.07
CA MET A 1 -45.81 -19.03 -24.94
C MET A 1 -45.27 -17.67 -25.33
N ASN A 2 -45.48 -16.64 -24.52
CA ASN A 2 -45.16 -15.26 -24.86
C ASN A 2 -43.65 -15.03 -24.92
N ASP A 3 -43.13 -14.85 -26.14
CA ASP A 3 -41.83 -14.22 -26.38
C ASP A 3 -41.94 -12.73 -26.08
N GLN A 4 -41.70 -12.36 -24.82
CA GLN A 4 -41.43 -10.96 -24.49
C GLN A 4 -40.10 -10.59 -25.15
N ASN A 5 -40.19 -9.91 -26.30
CA ASN A 5 -39.05 -9.25 -26.93
C ASN A 5 -38.38 -8.36 -25.87
N PRO A 6 -37.14 -8.67 -25.45
CA PRO A 6 -36.48 -7.96 -24.35
C PRO A 6 -36.15 -6.50 -24.69
N PHE A 7 -36.35 -6.06 -25.94
CA PHE A 7 -35.99 -4.73 -26.42
C PHE A 7 -37.12 -4.09 -27.24
N PRO A 8 -38.03 -3.33 -26.59
CA PRO A 8 -39.10 -2.62 -27.30
C PRO A 8 -38.48 -1.58 -28.27
N GLY A 9 -38.77 -1.74 -29.57
CA GLY A 9 -38.32 -0.83 -30.64
C GLY A 9 -37.36 -1.45 -31.68
N ILE A 10 -36.88 -2.68 -31.46
CA ILE A 10 -36.08 -3.40 -32.47
C ILE A 10 -37.01 -4.20 -33.38
N THR A 11 -37.14 -3.76 -34.63
CA THR A 11 -38.03 -4.36 -35.64
C THR A 11 -37.39 -5.51 -36.41
N ASN A 12 -36.06 -5.55 -36.53
CA ASN A 12 -35.38 -6.62 -37.26
C ASN A 12 -33.95 -6.85 -36.72
N ILE A 13 -33.62 -8.10 -36.39
CA ILE A 13 -32.24 -8.51 -36.08
C ILE A 13 -31.70 -9.16 -37.36
N LEU A 14 -30.84 -8.44 -38.07
CA LEU A 14 -30.36 -8.92 -39.37
C LEU A 14 -29.37 -10.07 -39.18
N GLN A 15 -28.34 -9.89 -38.34
CA GLN A 15 -27.30 -10.90 -38.12
C GLN A 15 -26.62 -10.75 -36.75
N LEU A 16 -26.09 -11.88 -36.26
CA LEU A 16 -25.38 -12.04 -35.00
C LEU A 16 -23.92 -12.41 -35.31
N PHE A 17 -22.96 -11.58 -34.93
CA PHE A 17 -21.54 -11.86 -35.18
C PHE A 17 -20.68 -11.69 -33.93
N LYS A 18 -19.73 -12.60 -33.78
CA LYS A 18 -18.52 -12.39 -32.98
C LYS A 18 -17.51 -11.63 -33.85
N ALA A 19 -17.31 -10.35 -33.57
CA ALA A 19 -16.50 -9.48 -34.41
C ALA A 19 -15.44 -8.72 -33.61
N ARG A 20 -14.35 -8.35 -34.28
CA ARG A 20 -13.32 -7.45 -33.75
C ARG A 20 -13.42 -6.12 -34.49
N ILE A 21 -13.50 -5.02 -33.74
CA ILE A 21 -13.49 -3.66 -34.31
C ILE A 21 -12.05 -3.14 -34.30
N THR A 22 -11.54 -2.76 -35.48
CA THR A 22 -10.17 -2.24 -35.66
C THR A 22 -10.13 -0.81 -36.21
N LYS A 23 -10.80 0.16 -35.53
CA LYS A 23 -10.66 1.65 -35.61
C LYS A 23 -10.92 2.36 -36.99
N PRO A 24 -11.04 3.73 -37.15
CA PRO A 24 -10.43 4.91 -36.41
C PRO A 24 -11.35 6.19 -36.24
N PRO A 25 -10.91 7.41 -35.77
CA PRO A 25 -9.65 7.89 -35.17
C PRO A 25 -9.73 8.47 -33.72
N ALA A 26 -8.57 8.42 -33.04
CA ALA A 26 -7.98 9.42 -32.13
C ALA A 26 -8.66 9.99 -30.85
N THR A 27 -9.47 9.26 -30.07
CA THR A 27 -9.64 9.64 -28.63
C THR A 27 -9.83 8.49 -27.63
N ILE A 28 -10.07 7.25 -28.07
CA ILE A 28 -10.27 6.12 -27.14
C ILE A 28 -9.24 5.00 -27.45
N PRO A 29 -8.50 4.50 -26.45
CA PRO A 29 -7.40 3.57 -26.66
C PRO A 29 -7.84 2.10 -26.71
N ARG A 30 -7.15 1.35 -27.57
CA ARG A 30 -6.98 -0.12 -27.63
C ARG A 30 -8.22 -0.95 -28.01
N ALA A 31 -8.15 -1.49 -29.23
CA ALA A 31 -9.01 -2.56 -29.70
C ALA A 31 -8.96 -3.74 -28.72
N ARG A 32 -10.13 -4.12 -28.18
CA ARG A 32 -10.30 -5.28 -27.30
C ARG A 32 -11.10 -6.32 -28.08
N ALA A 33 -10.49 -7.48 -28.34
CA ALA A 33 -11.16 -8.60 -28.98
C ALA A 33 -12.12 -9.23 -27.96
N GLY A 34 -13.38 -9.41 -28.34
CA GLY A 34 -14.34 -10.16 -27.55
C GLY A 34 -15.70 -9.50 -27.42
N TRP A 35 -16.37 -9.12 -28.52
CA TRP A 35 -17.77 -8.74 -28.43
C TRP A 35 -18.63 -9.37 -29.53
N ILE A 36 -19.73 -9.97 -29.08
CA ILE A 36 -20.91 -10.21 -29.91
C ILE A 36 -21.52 -8.84 -30.15
N VAL A 37 -21.40 -8.33 -31.38
CA VAL A 37 -22.04 -7.07 -31.76
C VAL A 37 -23.36 -7.40 -32.43
N TRP A 38 -24.45 -6.93 -31.82
CA TRP A 38 -25.77 -6.98 -32.44
C TRP A 38 -25.88 -5.77 -33.36
N VAL A 39 -26.19 -6.03 -34.62
CA VAL A 39 -26.49 -4.99 -35.61
C VAL A 39 -27.98 -5.09 -35.91
N ALA A 40 -28.75 -4.18 -35.33
CA ALA A 40 -30.15 -3.98 -35.67
C ALA A 40 -30.24 -2.77 -36.61
N GLU A 41 -30.90 -2.95 -37.76
CA GLU A 41 -31.32 -1.82 -38.58
C GLU A 41 -32.50 -1.17 -37.88
N VAL A 42 -32.28 0.05 -37.38
CA VAL A 42 -33.31 0.80 -36.64
C VAL A 42 -34.10 1.69 -37.63
N TYR A 43 -33.44 2.14 -38.70
CA TYR A 43 -33.99 2.85 -39.86
C TYR A 43 -33.17 2.50 -41.12
N PRO A 44 -33.71 2.65 -42.35
CA PRO A 44 -32.96 2.41 -43.58
C PRO A 44 -31.61 3.14 -43.59
N GLY A 45 -30.51 2.39 -43.56
CA GLY A 45 -29.14 2.93 -43.56
C GLY A 45 -28.60 3.40 -42.20
N LEU A 46 -29.35 3.27 -41.10
CA LEU A 46 -28.91 3.60 -39.75
C LEU A 46 -28.82 2.34 -38.88
N TYR A 47 -27.61 2.04 -38.43
CA TYR A 47 -27.33 0.83 -37.65
C TYR A 47 -27.03 1.19 -36.21
N LEU A 48 -27.71 0.49 -35.29
CA LEU A 48 -27.41 0.56 -33.87
C LEU A 48 -26.44 -0.58 -33.53
N ALA A 49 -25.24 -0.21 -33.13
CA ALA A 49 -24.26 -1.14 -32.58
C ALA A 49 -24.27 -1.00 -31.06
N GLN A 50 -24.61 -2.08 -30.35
CA GLN A 50 -24.49 -2.12 -28.90
C GLN A 50 -23.19 -2.81 -28.51
N ILE A 51 -22.27 -2.06 -27.91
CA ILE A 51 -20.99 -2.57 -27.43
C ILE A 51 -21.12 -2.77 -25.91
N PRO A 52 -20.97 -4.00 -25.39
CA PRO A 52 -21.09 -4.23 -23.97
C PRO A 52 -20.07 -3.42 -23.18
N GLY A 53 -20.56 -2.64 -22.21
CA GLY A 53 -19.73 -1.76 -21.38
C GLY A 53 -19.36 -0.41 -21.99
N ALA A 54 -19.65 -0.14 -23.27
CA ALA A 54 -19.39 1.16 -23.92
C ALA A 54 -20.65 1.93 -24.33
N GLY A 55 -21.83 1.30 -24.23
CA GLY A 55 -23.11 1.91 -24.59
C GLY A 55 -23.53 1.60 -26.02
N SER A 56 -24.66 2.17 -26.43
CA SER A 56 -25.21 2.02 -27.78
C SER A 56 -24.70 3.16 -28.66
N HIS A 57 -24.13 2.81 -29.82
CA HIS A 57 -23.62 3.77 -30.79
C HIS A 57 -24.40 3.67 -32.10
N TYR A 58 -24.84 4.81 -32.62
CA TYR A 58 -25.33 4.93 -33.99
C TYR A 58 -24.16 5.18 -34.90
N THR A 59 -24.03 4.40 -35.97
CA THR A 59 -23.00 4.63 -36.97
C THR A 59 -23.46 4.18 -38.34
N ASP A 60 -22.92 4.83 -39.37
CA ASP A 60 -23.16 4.50 -40.76
C ASP A 60 -22.45 3.17 -41.09
N HIS A 61 -23.14 2.27 -41.81
CA HIS A 61 -22.61 0.96 -42.20
C HIS A 61 -21.26 1.05 -42.91
N CYS A 62 -21.07 2.11 -43.69
CA CYS A 62 -19.90 2.29 -44.54
C CYS A 62 -18.62 2.62 -43.72
N CYS A 63 -18.77 2.98 -42.45
CA CYS A 63 -17.66 3.40 -41.59
C CYS A 63 -17.09 2.29 -40.71
N MET A 64 -17.63 1.07 -40.78
CA MET A 64 -17.20 -0.05 -39.95
C MET A 64 -16.51 -1.15 -40.78
N ALA A 65 -15.24 -1.40 -40.48
CA ALA A 65 -14.55 -2.60 -40.93
C ALA A 65 -14.76 -3.73 -39.89
N TRP A 66 -15.42 -4.80 -40.32
CA TRP A 66 -15.69 -5.97 -39.49
C TRP A 66 -14.74 -7.11 -39.83
N GLU A 67 -14.00 -7.60 -38.83
CA GLU A 67 -13.23 -8.84 -38.97
C GLU A 67 -13.96 -9.96 -38.22
N ARG A 68 -14.28 -11.05 -38.95
CA ARG A 68 -14.86 -12.25 -38.36
C ARG A 68 -13.80 -12.93 -37.49
N VAL A 69 -14.12 -13.15 -36.23
CA VAL A 69 -13.23 -13.80 -35.27
C VAL A 69 -13.62 -15.27 -35.15
N SER A 70 -12.65 -16.19 -35.15
CA SER A 70 -12.94 -17.62 -34.97
C SER A 70 -13.68 -17.88 -33.65
N ASP A 71 -14.57 -18.88 -33.67
CA ASP A 71 -15.31 -19.32 -32.49
C ASP A 71 -14.37 -19.86 -31.39
N ASP A 72 -13.20 -20.38 -31.78
CA ASP A 72 -12.17 -20.94 -30.89
C ASP A 72 -11.47 -19.91 -29.99
N ILE A 73 -11.62 -18.62 -30.27
CA ILE A 73 -10.99 -17.57 -29.47
C ILE A 73 -11.82 -17.39 -28.19
N PRO A 74 -11.30 -17.70 -26.98
CA PRO A 74 -12.09 -17.62 -25.76
C PRO A 74 -12.57 -16.18 -25.54
N THR A 75 -13.87 -16.04 -25.23
CA THR A 75 -14.48 -14.76 -24.90
C THR A 75 -13.97 -14.32 -23.52
N THR A 76 -13.00 -13.41 -23.46
CA THR A 76 -12.58 -12.82 -22.19
C THR A 76 -13.69 -11.91 -21.68
N THR A 77 -14.25 -12.21 -20.51
CA THR A 77 -15.33 -11.39 -19.93
C THR A 77 -14.80 -10.04 -19.44
N ILE A 78 -15.66 -9.01 -19.39
CA ILE A 78 -15.31 -7.71 -18.77
C ILE A 78 -14.77 -7.88 -17.35
N GLU A 79 -15.28 -8.87 -16.63
CA GLU A 79 -14.86 -9.16 -15.26
C GLU A 79 -13.44 -9.71 -15.20
N GLU A 80 -13.04 -10.57 -16.13
CA GLU A 80 -11.67 -11.07 -16.27
C GLU A 80 -10.71 -9.95 -16.64
N ILE A 81 -11.11 -9.05 -17.55
CA ILE A 81 -10.28 -7.87 -17.91
C ILE A 81 -10.11 -6.94 -16.70
N ARG A 82 -11.19 -6.68 -15.95
CA ARG A 82 -11.11 -5.88 -14.71
C ARG A 82 -10.30 -6.60 -13.63
N ALA A 83 -10.36 -7.93 -13.56
CA ALA A 83 -9.53 -8.70 -12.64
C ALA A 83 -8.05 -8.62 -13.02
N GLU A 84 -7.73 -8.65 -14.31
CA GLU A 84 -6.36 -8.54 -14.82
C GLU A 84 -5.82 -7.12 -14.67
N ASP A 85 -6.61 -6.09 -14.99
CA ASP A 85 -6.24 -4.69 -14.73
C ASP A 85 -5.98 -4.45 -13.23
N ARG A 86 -6.78 -5.06 -12.34
CA ARG A 86 -6.54 -5.04 -10.88
C ARG A 86 -5.27 -5.78 -10.49
N ARG A 87 -4.98 -6.93 -11.11
CA ARG A 87 -3.73 -7.68 -10.89
C ARG A 87 -2.51 -6.87 -11.32
N LEU A 88 -2.55 -6.25 -12.49
CA LEU A 88 -1.48 -5.42 -13.02
C LEU A 88 -1.28 -4.16 -12.17
N ALA A 89 -2.37 -3.52 -11.72
CA ALA A 89 -2.30 -2.40 -10.78
C ALA A 89 -1.70 -2.82 -9.44
N ALA A 90 -2.10 -3.95 -8.87
CA ALA A 90 -1.52 -4.49 -7.64
C ALA A 90 -0.04 -4.88 -7.80
N ALA A 91 0.35 -5.40 -8.96
CA ALA A 91 1.74 -5.72 -9.28
C ALA A 91 2.63 -4.47 -9.45
N LEU A 92 2.05 -3.37 -9.96
CA LEU A 92 2.73 -2.07 -10.02
C LEU A 92 2.83 -1.39 -8.66
N ASP A 93 1.88 -1.65 -7.76
CA ASP A 93 1.86 -1.14 -6.39
C ASP A 93 2.69 -1.99 -5.41
N THR A 94 3.24 -3.11 -5.88
CA THR A 94 4.13 -3.95 -5.06
C THR A 94 5.46 -3.22 -4.84
N TRP A 95 5.69 -2.81 -3.60
CA TRP A 95 6.91 -2.12 -3.19
C TRP A 95 8.17 -2.94 -3.52
N ARG A 96 9.22 -2.26 -4.00
CA ARG A 96 10.52 -2.85 -4.29
C ARG A 96 11.58 -2.42 -3.28
N PRO A 97 12.53 -3.29 -2.90
CA PRO A 97 13.68 -2.90 -2.08
C PRO A 97 14.40 -1.66 -2.64
N GLY A 98 14.59 -0.65 -1.79
CA GLY A 98 15.22 0.62 -2.18
C GLY A 98 14.29 1.63 -2.87
N GLN A 99 13.03 1.30 -3.11
CA GLN A 99 12.04 2.25 -3.59
C GLN A 99 11.72 3.27 -2.50
N ALA A 100 12.02 4.54 -2.79
CA ALA A 100 11.69 5.64 -1.89
C ALA A 100 10.18 5.87 -1.84
N ILE A 101 9.61 5.82 -0.63
CA ILE A 101 8.23 6.18 -0.33
C ILE A 101 8.26 7.53 0.39
N THR A 102 7.36 8.42 -0.02
CA THR A 102 7.14 9.69 0.68
C THR A 102 5.91 9.62 1.54
N THR A 103 6.05 10.01 2.80
CA THR A 103 4.95 10.05 3.77
C THR A 103 3.92 11.09 3.34
N PRO A 104 2.65 10.69 3.11
CA PRO A 104 1.62 11.61 2.62
C PRO A 104 1.46 12.85 3.52
N GLY A 105 1.34 14.02 2.88
CA GLY A 105 1.21 15.30 3.59
C GLY A 105 2.50 15.80 4.27
N THR A 106 3.66 15.22 3.94
CA THR A 106 4.97 15.65 4.42
C THR A 106 6.02 15.60 3.30
N ARG A 107 7.23 16.11 3.57
CA ARG A 107 8.42 15.96 2.71
C ARG A 107 9.35 14.84 3.18
N LEU A 108 8.88 13.96 4.07
CA LEU A 108 9.70 12.88 4.62
C LEU A 108 9.64 11.68 3.69
N SER A 109 10.75 11.42 2.99
CA SER A 109 10.98 10.23 2.20
C SER A 109 11.83 9.21 2.97
N TRP A 110 11.64 7.94 2.65
CA TRP A 110 12.37 6.82 3.23
C TRP A 110 12.32 5.63 2.25
N CYS A 111 13.35 4.80 2.24
CA CYS A 111 13.45 3.64 1.33
C CYS A 111 13.68 2.30 2.05
N ASN A 112 13.81 2.33 3.38
CA ASN A 112 14.01 1.17 4.25
C ASN A 112 13.42 1.43 5.65
N LEU A 113 13.39 0.40 6.50
CA LEU A 113 12.75 0.49 7.82
C LEU A 113 13.54 1.40 8.80
N ALA A 114 14.85 1.50 8.66
CA ALA A 114 15.69 2.39 9.49
C ALA A 114 15.40 3.87 9.21
N GLU A 115 15.25 4.24 7.94
CA GLU A 115 14.84 5.57 7.51
C GLU A 115 13.39 5.86 7.91
N TRP A 116 12.50 4.88 7.80
CA TRP A 116 11.12 4.99 8.30
C TRP A 116 11.11 5.32 9.81
N ASN A 117 11.87 4.58 10.62
CA ASN A 117 12.02 4.84 12.06
C ASN A 117 12.56 6.25 12.35
N THR A 118 13.49 6.72 11.52
CA THR A 118 14.06 8.07 11.62
C THR A 118 13.03 9.15 11.28
N ALA A 119 12.28 8.97 10.20
CA ALA A 119 11.18 9.85 9.80
C ALA A 119 10.09 9.92 10.88
N TRP A 120 9.73 8.79 11.50
CA TRP A 120 8.82 8.76 12.64
C TRP A 120 9.31 9.63 13.80
N ARG A 121 10.58 9.51 14.20
CA ARG A 121 11.17 10.34 15.27
C ARG A 121 11.16 11.82 14.90
N GLN A 122 11.38 12.17 13.63
CA GLN A 122 11.26 13.56 13.17
C GLN A 122 9.83 14.08 13.27
N LEU A 123 8.81 13.26 12.98
CA LEU A 123 7.40 13.63 13.21
C LEU A 123 7.11 13.84 14.69
N GLN A 124 7.61 12.96 15.56
CA GLN A 124 7.41 13.05 17.01
C GLN A 124 8.02 14.32 17.64
N ARG A 125 9.08 14.87 17.04
CA ARG A 125 9.71 16.13 17.47
C ARG A 125 8.90 17.38 17.11
N ARG A 126 7.90 17.28 16.23
CA ARG A 126 7.05 18.41 15.86
C ARG A 126 6.11 18.79 17.00
N ARG A 127 5.69 20.05 17.05
CA ARG A 127 4.69 20.53 18.01
C ARG A 127 3.39 19.71 17.91
N HIS A 128 2.83 19.35 19.07
CA HIS A 128 1.54 18.66 19.14
C HIS A 128 0.46 19.47 18.42
N SER A 129 -0.19 18.84 17.44
CA SER A 129 -1.25 19.43 16.62
C SER A 129 -2.07 18.32 15.97
N SER A 130 -3.32 18.62 15.58
CA SER A 130 -4.15 17.70 14.79
C SER A 130 -3.45 17.28 13.49
N ARG A 131 -2.77 18.22 12.83
CA ARG A 131 -1.96 17.97 11.64
C ARG A 131 -0.84 16.96 11.89
N ARG A 132 -0.13 17.05 13.02
CA ARG A 132 0.90 16.08 13.40
C ARG A 132 0.30 14.68 13.53
N TYR A 133 -0.82 14.53 14.23
CA TYR A 133 -1.46 13.21 14.38
C TYR A 133 -1.96 12.64 13.05
N ALA A 134 -2.48 13.48 12.15
CA ALA A 134 -2.83 13.05 10.80
C ALA A 134 -1.61 12.56 10.00
N GLN A 135 -0.48 13.27 10.10
CA GLN A 135 0.78 12.88 9.47
C GLN A 135 1.36 11.59 10.07
N GLU A 136 1.29 11.42 11.39
CA GLU A 136 1.67 10.17 12.06
C GLU A 136 0.78 9.02 11.62
N SER A 137 -0.53 9.24 11.49
CA SER A 137 -1.46 8.25 10.93
C SER A 137 -1.04 7.86 9.52
N ALA A 138 -0.91 8.83 8.61
CA ALA A 138 -0.51 8.62 7.23
C ALA A 138 0.83 7.89 7.11
N HIS A 139 1.80 8.19 7.97
CA HIS A 139 3.10 7.52 7.99
C HIS A 139 3.02 6.04 8.33
N LYS A 140 2.09 5.64 9.23
CA LYS A 140 1.84 4.23 9.56
C LYS A 140 1.20 3.48 8.40
N PHE A 141 0.24 4.12 7.73
CA PHE A 141 -0.46 3.51 6.59
C PHE A 141 0.41 3.46 5.33
N ALA A 142 1.41 4.33 5.22
CA ALA A 142 2.32 4.35 4.08
C ALA A 142 3.43 3.29 4.14
N LEU A 143 3.54 2.48 5.21
CA LEU A 143 4.55 1.43 5.35
C LEU A 143 4.08 0.13 4.69
N PRO A 144 4.72 -0.35 3.60
CA PRO A 144 4.47 -1.67 3.06
C PRO A 144 4.99 -2.74 4.00
N ALA A 145 4.24 -3.84 4.12
CA ALA A 145 4.64 -4.98 4.94
C ALA A 145 5.95 -5.61 4.44
N GLU A 146 6.19 -5.56 3.13
CA GLU A 146 7.39 -6.08 2.45
C GLU A 146 8.66 -5.39 2.96
N THR A 147 8.58 -4.10 3.29
CA THR A 147 9.73 -3.35 3.85
C THR A 147 10.21 -3.99 5.16
N ILE A 148 9.29 -4.51 5.97
CA ILE A 148 9.62 -5.19 7.24
C ILE A 148 10.23 -6.57 6.96
N SER A 149 9.69 -7.30 5.97
CA SER A 149 10.18 -8.63 5.59
C SER A 149 11.60 -8.60 5.01
N HIS A 150 11.99 -7.50 4.36
CA HIS A 150 13.33 -7.32 3.80
C HIS A 150 14.37 -6.82 4.82
N GLU A 151 13.95 -6.37 6.01
CA GLU A 151 14.88 -5.87 7.02
C GLU A 151 15.83 -6.99 7.49
N THR A 152 17.11 -6.69 7.59
CA THR A 152 18.15 -7.66 7.97
C THR A 152 18.72 -7.39 9.35
N GLU A 153 18.56 -6.16 9.86
CA GLU A 153 19.13 -5.75 11.13
C GLU A 153 18.11 -5.91 12.28
N PRO A 154 18.36 -6.80 13.26
CA PRO A 154 17.44 -6.97 14.40
C PRO A 154 17.24 -5.69 15.22
N ALA A 155 18.27 -4.83 15.33
CA ALA A 155 18.19 -3.58 16.07
C ALA A 155 17.16 -2.61 15.48
N VAL A 156 17.04 -2.56 14.16
CA VAL A 156 16.05 -1.74 13.45
C VAL A 156 14.64 -2.26 13.71
N LEU A 157 14.45 -3.58 13.71
CA LEU A 157 13.17 -4.23 14.05
C LEU A 157 12.76 -3.97 15.51
N TYR A 158 13.71 -3.99 16.45
CA TYR A 158 13.41 -3.64 17.85
C TYR A 158 13.02 -2.18 17.99
N ALA A 159 13.72 -1.25 17.33
CA ALA A 159 13.37 0.17 17.33
C ALA A 159 11.97 0.42 16.74
N PHE A 160 11.64 -0.30 15.67
CA PHE A 160 10.31 -0.28 15.06
C PHE A 160 9.23 -0.79 16.02
N LEU A 161 9.46 -1.93 16.68
CA LEU A 161 8.51 -2.48 17.65
C LEU A 161 8.34 -1.58 18.86
N ASP A 162 9.39 -0.90 19.34
CA ASP A 162 9.27 0.11 20.39
C ASP A 162 8.34 1.26 20.00
N ILE A 163 8.40 1.71 18.74
CA ILE A 163 7.46 2.70 18.19
C ILE A 163 6.03 2.15 18.19
N MET A 164 5.83 0.93 17.66
CA MET A 164 4.50 0.32 17.55
C MET A 164 3.87 -0.01 18.92
N HIS A 165 4.70 -0.28 19.92
CA HIS A 165 4.24 -0.55 21.28
C HIS A 165 3.97 0.70 22.12
N SER A 166 4.28 1.90 21.61
CA SER A 166 3.94 3.18 22.26
C SER A 166 2.41 3.42 22.30
N SER A 167 1.93 4.14 23.32
CA SER A 167 0.50 4.35 23.58
C SER A 167 -0.24 5.04 22.43
N ASN A 168 0.44 5.88 21.67
CA ASN A 168 -0.16 6.72 20.63
C ASN A 168 -0.34 5.98 19.28
N VAL A 169 0.21 4.77 19.16
CA VAL A 169 0.25 4.01 17.90
C VAL A 169 -0.73 2.84 17.92
N ARG A 170 -1.13 2.36 19.10
CA ARG A 170 -2.01 1.21 19.22
C ARG A 170 -3.45 1.56 18.82
N PRO A 171 -4.09 0.73 17.97
CA PRO A 171 -5.52 0.86 17.75
C PRO A 171 -6.31 0.67 19.06
N PRO A 172 -7.45 1.37 19.23
CA PRO A 172 -8.35 1.17 20.36
C PRO A 172 -8.73 -0.30 20.54
N LYS A 173 -8.99 -0.71 21.79
CA LYS A 173 -9.46 -2.06 22.10
C LYS A 173 -10.79 -2.31 21.37
N GLY A 174 -10.82 -3.28 20.46
CA GLY A 174 -11.97 -3.58 19.58
C GLY A 174 -11.75 -3.28 18.09
N MET A 175 -10.80 -2.40 17.73
CA MET A 175 -10.48 -2.04 16.34
C MET A 175 -9.15 -2.64 15.85
N ARG A 176 -8.77 -3.79 16.41
CA ARG A 176 -7.49 -4.43 16.09
C ARG A 176 -7.54 -5.27 14.82
N GLN A 177 -8.73 -5.79 14.50
CA GLN A 177 -8.94 -6.63 13.34
C GLN A 177 -8.87 -5.77 12.07
N GLY A 178 -7.96 -6.12 11.15
CA GLY A 178 -7.73 -5.37 9.91
C GLY A 178 -6.97 -4.05 10.06
N HIS A 179 -6.44 -3.73 11.26
CA HIS A 179 -5.62 -2.54 11.42
C HIS A 179 -4.16 -2.84 11.03
N PRO A 180 -3.52 -2.04 10.14
CA PRO A 180 -2.21 -2.38 9.57
C PRO A 180 -1.10 -2.49 10.63
N THR A 181 -1.19 -1.72 11.72
CA THR A 181 -0.29 -1.87 12.88
C THR A 181 -0.23 -3.31 13.40
N THR A 182 -1.35 -4.04 13.41
CA THR A 182 -1.37 -5.43 13.87
C THR A 182 -0.54 -6.32 12.93
N GLU A 183 -0.74 -6.18 11.62
CA GLU A 183 -0.02 -6.93 10.60
C GLU A 183 1.48 -6.60 10.62
N HIS A 184 1.82 -5.32 10.75
CA HIS A 184 3.21 -4.89 10.84
C HIS A 184 3.93 -5.44 12.08
N VAL A 185 3.26 -5.47 13.23
CA VAL A 185 3.83 -6.04 14.47
C VAL A 185 4.05 -7.54 14.31
N VAL A 186 3.11 -8.26 13.69
CA VAL A 186 3.26 -9.70 13.41
C VAL A 186 4.42 -9.94 12.43
N ALA A 187 4.48 -9.18 11.33
CA ALA A 187 5.55 -9.26 10.35
C ALA A 187 6.94 -9.03 10.98
N ALA A 188 7.08 -8.02 11.84
CA ALA A 188 8.35 -7.73 12.51
C ALA A 188 8.78 -8.82 13.50
N ASN A 189 7.84 -9.41 14.26
CA ASN A 189 8.16 -10.53 15.16
C ASN A 189 8.51 -11.81 14.40
N ASN A 190 7.81 -12.11 13.31
CA ASN A 190 8.15 -13.22 12.43
C ASN A 190 9.53 -13.03 11.83
N ARG A 191 9.85 -11.80 11.40
CA ARG A 191 11.17 -11.48 10.85
C ARG A 191 12.29 -11.65 11.88
N LEU A 192 12.11 -11.16 13.10
CA LEU A 192 13.06 -11.40 14.20
C LEU A 192 13.31 -12.91 14.42
N SER A 193 12.25 -13.72 14.35
CA SER A 193 12.35 -15.16 14.51
C SER A 193 13.14 -15.81 13.36
N GLN A 194 12.93 -15.36 12.12
CA GLN A 194 13.70 -15.82 10.95
C GLN A 194 15.19 -15.46 11.04
N LEU A 195 15.51 -14.31 11.64
CA LEU A 195 16.90 -13.87 11.85
C LEU A 195 17.58 -14.58 13.03
N GLY A 196 16.89 -15.49 13.74
CA GLY A 196 17.42 -16.13 14.95
C GLY A 196 17.62 -15.17 16.13
N ALA A 197 17.01 -13.98 16.08
CA ALA A 197 17.14 -12.98 17.12
C ALA A 197 16.24 -13.29 18.32
N ALA A 198 16.54 -12.68 19.47
CA ALA A 198 15.67 -12.80 20.64
C ALA A 198 14.27 -12.21 20.34
N SER A 199 13.23 -12.80 20.92
CA SER A 199 11.89 -12.22 20.82
C SER A 199 11.85 -10.80 21.39
N TYR A 200 10.98 -9.94 20.84
CA TYR A 200 10.87 -8.55 21.29
C TYR A 200 10.59 -8.43 22.80
N ARG A 201 9.75 -9.32 23.35
CA ARG A 201 9.45 -9.37 24.79
C ARG A 201 10.73 -9.63 25.61
N ARG A 202 11.55 -10.58 25.18
CA ARG A 202 12.82 -10.92 25.85
C ARG A 202 13.82 -9.76 25.72
N HIS A 203 13.95 -9.17 24.53
CA HIS A 203 14.79 -7.99 24.31
C HIS A 203 14.41 -6.85 25.25
N ARG A 204 13.11 -6.53 25.37
CA ARG A 204 12.61 -5.48 26.25
C ARG A 204 12.87 -5.76 27.73
N GLN A 205 12.67 -7.01 28.17
CA GLN A 205 13.00 -7.42 29.55
C GLN A 205 14.49 -7.25 29.85
N GLN A 206 15.37 -7.68 28.93
CA GLN A 206 16.81 -7.51 29.05
C GLN A 206 17.22 -6.03 29.08
N ALA A 207 16.59 -5.18 28.27
CA ALA A 207 16.84 -3.75 28.27
C ALA A 207 16.46 -3.08 29.60
N VAL A 208 15.34 -3.47 30.21
CA VAL A 208 14.92 -3.00 31.53
C VAL A 208 15.93 -3.43 32.61
N LEU A 209 16.35 -4.69 32.61
CA LEU A 209 17.37 -5.19 33.55
C LEU A 209 18.70 -4.45 33.40
N ARG A 210 19.17 -4.25 32.16
CA ARG A 210 20.39 -3.48 31.88
C ARG A 210 20.29 -2.03 32.37
N ARG A 211 19.13 -1.39 32.23
CA ARG A 211 18.92 -0.03 32.75
C ARG A 211 18.93 -0.01 34.28
N GLY A 212 18.30 -0.98 34.94
CA GLY A 212 18.32 -1.10 36.40
C GLY A 212 19.73 -1.30 36.95
N LEU A 213 20.53 -2.17 36.32
CA LEU A 213 21.93 -2.39 36.72
C LEU A 213 22.80 -1.13 36.56
N ARG A 214 22.59 -0.35 35.49
CA ARG A 214 23.30 0.94 35.30
C ARG A 214 22.92 2.01 36.32
N GLN A 215 21.71 1.96 36.89
CA GLN A 215 21.28 2.91 37.92
C GLN A 215 21.80 2.54 39.32
N LEU A 216 22.22 1.29 39.52
CA LEU A 216 22.82 0.81 40.77
C LEU A 216 24.33 1.05 40.85
N GLU A 217 24.98 1.48 39.76
CA GLU A 217 26.35 1.97 39.86
C GLU A 217 26.33 3.33 40.58
N PRO A 218 26.99 3.46 41.75
CA PRO A 218 27.09 4.75 42.42
C PRO A 218 27.78 5.75 41.48
N PRO A 219 27.41 7.04 41.52
CA PRO A 219 28.08 8.06 40.71
C PRO A 219 29.56 8.02 41.01
N ARG A 220 30.36 7.59 40.03
CA ARG A 220 31.82 7.63 40.13
C ARG A 220 32.26 9.07 40.33
N GLY A 221 32.71 9.38 41.55
CA GLY A 221 33.58 10.50 41.83
C GLY A 221 32.90 11.84 42.14
N ARG A 222 32.40 12.00 43.37
CA ARG A 222 32.81 13.20 44.13
C ARG A 222 34.15 12.84 44.75
N GLN A 223 35.22 13.31 44.14
CA GLN A 223 36.53 13.37 44.78
C GLN A 223 36.32 14.16 46.08
N PRO A 224 36.66 13.62 47.28
CA PRO A 224 36.66 14.44 48.47
C PRO A 224 37.60 15.63 48.23
N PRO A 225 37.26 16.84 48.71
CA PRO A 225 38.18 17.96 48.63
C PRO A 225 39.49 17.53 49.28
N HIS A 226 40.58 17.68 48.54
CA HIS A 226 41.93 17.54 49.06
C HIS A 226 42.01 18.46 50.28
N GLU A 227 42.08 17.88 51.50
CA GLU A 227 42.54 18.62 52.66
C GLU A 227 43.96 19.07 52.33
N GLU A 228 44.10 20.36 52.00
CA GLU A 228 45.38 21.03 52.00
C GLU A 228 45.95 20.90 53.41
N ALA A 229 47.05 20.15 53.47
CA ALA A 229 47.85 19.98 54.65
C ALA A 229 48.08 21.33 55.35
N ALA A 230 47.61 21.41 56.59
CA ALA A 230 48.08 22.38 57.56
C ALA A 230 49.62 22.33 57.60
N GLY A 231 50.25 23.41 57.15
CA GLY A 231 51.69 23.48 56.98
C GLY A 231 52.23 24.90 56.99
N HIS A 232 51.80 25.74 57.95
CA HIS A 232 52.51 26.97 58.27
C HIS A 232 52.63 27.16 59.78
N LEU A 233 53.68 26.55 60.34
CA LEU A 233 54.39 27.09 61.50
C LEU A 233 55.44 28.07 60.97
N SER A 234 55.23 29.36 61.16
CA SER A 234 56.28 30.37 61.07
C SER A 234 56.47 30.98 62.45
N LEU A 235 57.51 30.51 63.14
CA LEU A 235 58.16 31.20 64.24
C LEU A 235 59.19 32.13 63.62
N PHE A 236 58.93 33.44 63.59
CA PHE A 236 59.88 34.55 63.72
C PHE A 236 59.09 35.84 63.97
#